data_AF-A0A2N4SSH0-F1
#
_entry.id   AF-A0A2N4SSH0-F1
#
_cell.length_a   1.000
_cell.length_b   1.000
_cell.length_c   1.000
_cell.angle_alpha   90.00
_cell.angle_beta   90.00
_cell.angle_gamma   90.00
#
_symmetry.space_group_name_H-M   'P 1'
#
loop_
_entity.id
_entity.type
_entity.pdbx_description
1 polymer ?
#
loop_
_entity_poly.entity_id
_entity_poly.type
_entity_poly.pdbx_seq_one_letter_code
_entity_poly.pdbx_strand_id
1 'polypeptide(L)'
;MPSQTGEKIDFRKSNNFMRSWSAQTGEIFREDIALSTNRAPPPMRGRLAAAPAAQKSVEVPARRTAKQDPYVNTVRGAIHAAEAVSNAVGGLQHWLNSPPAPPPPPKEKPKPVQTVPPFDIQDIPGAMRKIGAPVGADLMDKWFAGALNYPPTPADERNGINQNGVPYPPSMFDTTSVKIDWVMKFARAQKGRDYLMSQFETTAARRELSKSLRPFRNRQDIWPWLECQGDIVRFHKDFQFQQAPVEGTLSQKLTQFITQSLSNEGLPDDLTCTLGSFNLYAAVSYAWFDHKKKLAIVTHVSIYVKDNFTFTDEAGNASQYLGHWSRSHVAIVPAHQTAAMANIGWLEYPVAQGDVHAKDAVVYPVKNSDFRAWQRKHNQGGDFVIYTDRITVKLATPIEVAL
;
A
#
# COMPACT_ATOMS: atom_id res chain seq x y z
N MET A 1 -28.25 -4.44 -3.77
CA MET A 1 -28.88 -5.07 -2.58
C MET A 1 -27.79 -5.19 -1.52
N PRO A 2 -27.95 -4.67 -0.29
CA PRO A 2 -26.98 -4.94 0.76
C PRO A 2 -27.04 -6.44 1.09
N SER A 3 -25.91 -7.14 0.91
CA SER A 3 -25.79 -8.55 1.26
C SER A 3 -26.07 -8.79 2.75
N GLN A 4 -26.77 -9.88 3.09
CA GLN A 4 -27.17 -10.18 4.47
C GLN A 4 -26.07 -10.97 5.21
N THR A 5 -25.95 -10.81 6.53
CA THR A 5 -25.08 -11.67 7.34
C THR A 5 -25.48 -13.13 7.17
N GLY A 6 -24.51 -14.02 6.98
CA GLY A 6 -24.76 -15.44 6.68
C GLY A 6 -25.04 -15.72 5.19
N GLU A 7 -25.06 -14.71 4.33
CA GLU A 7 -25.10 -14.92 2.88
C GLU A 7 -23.81 -15.59 2.42
N LYS A 8 -23.96 -16.66 1.62
CA LYS A 8 -22.82 -17.39 1.08
C LYS A 8 -22.12 -16.56 0.01
N ILE A 9 -20.80 -16.56 0.07
CA ILE A 9 -19.97 -15.87 -0.91
C ILE A 9 -18.79 -16.74 -1.32
N ASP A 10 -18.55 -16.78 -2.63
CA ASP A 10 -17.42 -17.48 -3.19
C ASP A 10 -16.17 -16.60 -3.09
N PHE A 11 -15.07 -17.24 -2.72
CA PHE A 11 -13.77 -16.62 -2.63
C PHE A 11 -12.68 -17.64 -2.98
N ARG A 12 -11.47 -17.14 -3.26
CA ARG A 12 -10.31 -18.01 -3.48
C ARG A 12 -9.30 -17.78 -2.38
N LYS A 13 -8.93 -18.84 -1.66
CA LYS A 13 -7.97 -18.80 -0.54
C LYS A 13 -6.61 -19.30 -0.98
N SER A 14 -5.54 -18.67 -0.47
CA SER A 14 -4.18 -19.10 -0.76
C SER A 14 -3.85 -20.45 -0.13
N ASN A 15 -3.35 -21.38 -0.92
CA ASN A 15 -2.71 -22.60 -0.42
C ASN A 15 -1.20 -22.42 -0.40
N ASN A 16 -0.65 -22.21 0.78
CA ASN A 16 0.76 -21.86 0.95
C ASN A 16 1.70 -23.03 0.56
N PHE A 17 1.25 -24.27 0.71
CA PHE A 17 2.02 -25.46 0.36
C PHE A 17 2.03 -25.69 -1.16
N MET A 18 0.85 -25.73 -1.78
CA MET A 18 0.71 -25.96 -3.23
C MET A 18 1.03 -24.72 -4.08
N ARG A 19 1.29 -23.56 -3.45
CA ARG A 19 1.48 -22.26 -4.11
C ARG A 19 0.39 -21.93 -5.13
N SER A 20 -0.83 -22.32 -4.80
CA SER A 20 -2.00 -22.21 -5.68
C SER A 20 -3.19 -21.58 -4.97
N TRP A 21 -4.21 -21.26 -5.75
CA TRP A 21 -5.50 -20.81 -5.24
C TRP A 21 -6.46 -21.97 -5.11
N SER A 22 -7.18 -22.02 -3.99
CA SER A 22 -8.30 -22.95 -3.79
C SER A 22 -9.61 -22.19 -3.80
N ALA A 23 -10.58 -22.64 -4.60
CA ALA A 23 -11.95 -22.13 -4.52
C ALA A 23 -12.56 -22.55 -3.18
N GLN A 24 -13.22 -21.62 -2.52
CA GLN A 24 -13.86 -21.78 -1.23
C GLN A 24 -15.20 -21.06 -1.27
N THR A 25 -16.14 -21.53 -0.44
CA THR A 25 -17.37 -20.81 -0.15
C THR A 25 -17.36 -20.48 1.34
N GLY A 26 -17.58 -19.21 1.65
CA GLY A 26 -17.65 -18.69 3.02
C GLY A 26 -18.96 -17.95 3.23
N GLU A 27 -19.06 -17.31 4.38
CA GLU A 27 -20.23 -16.52 4.75
C GLU A 27 -19.83 -15.08 5.03
N ILE A 28 -20.67 -14.16 4.58
CA ILE A 28 -20.54 -12.73 4.85
C ILE A 28 -20.78 -12.49 6.32
N PHE A 29 -19.80 -11.90 7.00
CA PHE A 29 -19.88 -11.59 8.41
C PHE A 29 -19.96 -10.07 8.62
N ARG A 30 -21.01 -9.57 9.27
CA ARG A 30 -21.23 -8.14 9.54
C ARG A 30 -21.49 -7.79 11.01
N GLU A 31 -21.23 -8.72 11.94
CA GLU A 31 -21.20 -8.36 13.38
C GLU A 31 -19.98 -7.45 13.65
N ASP A 32 -19.72 -7.06 14.91
CA ASP A 32 -18.68 -6.10 15.34
C ASP A 32 -17.21 -6.52 15.05
N ILE A 33 -16.98 -7.42 14.09
CA ILE A 33 -15.69 -7.86 13.59
C ILE A 33 -15.26 -6.96 12.44
N ALA A 34 -14.22 -6.17 12.67
CA ALA A 34 -13.61 -5.31 11.67
C ALA A 34 -12.09 -5.45 11.68
N LEU A 35 -11.45 -5.01 10.59
CA LEU A 35 -10.00 -4.87 10.51
C LEU A 35 -9.52 -3.95 11.65
N SER A 36 -8.61 -4.44 12.49
CA SER A 36 -8.05 -3.64 13.57
C SER A 36 -6.90 -2.75 13.07
N THR A 37 -6.85 -1.54 13.60
CA THR A 37 -5.72 -0.61 13.48
C THR A 37 -5.24 -0.15 14.86
N ASN A 38 -5.62 -0.86 15.92
CA ASN A 38 -5.44 -0.45 17.31
C ASN A 38 -4.08 -0.81 17.90
N ARG A 39 -3.36 -1.78 17.32
CA ARG A 39 -2.04 -2.16 17.82
C ARG A 39 -1.09 -0.97 17.75
N ALA A 40 -0.34 -0.74 18.83
CA ALA A 40 0.65 0.32 18.91
C ALA A 40 1.68 0.18 17.78
N PRO A 41 2.15 1.30 17.21
CA PRO A 41 3.09 1.27 16.09
C PRO A 41 4.44 0.68 16.54
N PRO A 42 5.16 0.00 15.64
CA PRO A 42 6.51 -0.49 15.95
C PRO A 42 7.47 0.70 16.19
N PRO A 43 8.61 0.48 16.86
CA PRO A 43 9.61 1.53 17.04
C PRO A 43 10.06 2.11 15.69
N MET A 44 10.12 3.44 15.61
CA MET A 44 10.59 4.11 14.39
C MET A 44 12.03 3.71 14.05
N ARG A 45 12.26 3.30 12.79
CA ARG A 45 13.59 3.01 12.29
C ARG A 45 14.46 4.28 12.31
N GLY A 46 15.68 4.17 12.84
CA GLY A 46 16.66 5.26 12.86
C GLY A 46 16.57 6.24 14.05
N ARG A 47 15.60 6.07 14.96
CA ARG A 47 15.63 6.71 16.28
C ARG A 47 16.12 5.69 17.31
N LEU A 48 17.26 5.96 17.96
CA LEU A 48 17.55 5.31 19.24
C LEU A 48 16.36 5.58 20.17
N ALA A 49 15.90 4.55 20.87
CA ALA A 49 14.76 4.65 21.79
C ALA A 49 15.03 5.74 22.82
N ALA A 50 14.43 6.91 22.65
CA ALA A 50 14.40 7.93 23.67
C ALA A 50 13.36 7.49 24.71
N ALA A 51 13.77 7.46 25.97
CA ALA A 51 12.90 7.30 27.13
C ALA A 51 11.68 8.26 27.04
N PRO A 52 10.51 7.91 27.62
CA PRO A 52 9.28 8.63 27.39
C PRO A 52 9.40 10.06 27.92
N ALA A 53 9.54 11.02 27.01
CA ALA A 53 9.42 12.44 27.32
C ALA A 53 7.93 12.79 27.38
N ALA A 54 7.49 13.28 28.54
CA ALA A 54 6.13 13.72 28.79
C ALA A 54 5.65 14.69 27.70
N GLN A 55 4.53 14.34 27.05
CA GLN A 55 3.84 15.21 26.11
C GLN A 55 3.43 16.50 26.82
N LYS A 56 4.01 17.64 26.42
CA LYS A 56 3.42 18.95 26.67
C LYS A 56 2.39 19.21 25.56
N SER A 57 1.13 19.28 25.96
CA SER A 57 0.03 19.77 25.14
C SER A 57 0.32 21.18 24.66
N VAL A 58 0.36 21.38 23.34
CA VAL A 58 0.33 22.71 22.73
C VAL A 58 -1.11 22.98 22.29
N GLU A 59 -1.73 23.99 22.89
CA GLU A 59 -3.02 24.53 22.45
C GLU A 59 -2.91 25.12 21.04
N VAL A 60 -3.88 24.81 20.18
CA VAL A 60 -4.02 25.40 18.85
C VAL A 60 -5.30 26.27 18.84
N PRO A 61 -5.28 27.50 18.30
CA PRO A 61 -6.39 28.43 18.39
C PRO A 61 -7.58 28.06 17.48
N ALA A 62 -8.76 28.54 17.87
CA ALA A 62 -10.06 28.25 17.28
C ALA A 62 -10.19 28.60 15.77
N ARG A 63 -10.84 27.68 15.06
CA ARG A 63 -11.14 27.65 13.63
C ARG A 63 -12.25 28.64 13.24
N ARG A 64 -12.05 29.39 12.13
CA ARG A 64 -13.12 30.12 11.42
C ARG A 64 -13.95 29.16 10.55
N THR A 65 -15.26 29.29 10.63
CA THR A 65 -16.30 28.44 10.00
C THR A 65 -16.72 28.91 8.60
N ALA A 66 -17.00 27.97 7.70
CA ALA A 66 -17.96 28.16 6.60
C ALA A 66 -18.58 26.82 6.12
N LYS A 67 -19.91 26.71 6.33
CA LYS A 67 -21.01 26.09 5.53
C LYS A 67 -20.85 24.64 5.02
N GLN A 68 -21.62 23.67 5.54
CA GLN A 68 -23.04 23.29 5.29
C GLN A 68 -23.20 22.31 4.11
N ASP A 69 -23.54 21.04 4.41
CA ASP A 69 -24.20 20.09 3.49
C ASP A 69 -25.09 19.12 4.33
N PRO A 70 -26.35 18.80 3.93
CA PRO A 70 -27.44 18.48 4.85
C PRO A 70 -27.84 16.99 4.86
N TYR A 71 -27.13 16.12 5.58
CA TYR A 71 -27.60 14.73 5.80
C TYR A 71 -27.23 14.10 7.15
N VAL A 72 -27.11 14.91 8.22
CA VAL A 72 -26.75 14.43 9.58
C VAL A 72 -27.74 14.87 10.67
N ASN A 73 -28.99 15.19 10.31
CA ASN A 73 -30.00 15.64 11.28
C ASN A 73 -30.93 14.55 11.82
N THR A 74 -30.65 13.27 11.59
CA THR A 74 -31.56 12.19 12.03
C THR A 74 -31.13 11.45 13.31
N VAL A 75 -30.02 11.83 13.98
CA VAL A 75 -29.56 11.10 15.20
C VAL A 75 -29.22 12.03 16.37
N ARG A 76 -29.66 13.29 16.36
CA ARG A 76 -29.47 14.22 17.50
C ARG A 76 -30.76 14.60 18.25
N GLY A 77 -31.90 14.01 17.89
CA GLY A 77 -33.19 14.29 18.53
C GLY A 77 -33.46 13.59 19.87
N ALA A 78 -32.55 12.74 20.37
CA ALA A 78 -32.83 11.88 21.52
C ALA A 78 -32.08 12.26 22.82
N ILE A 79 -31.32 13.36 22.86
CA ILE A 79 -30.52 13.73 24.05
C ILE A 79 -30.94 15.05 24.71
N HIS A 80 -31.81 15.86 24.10
CA HIS A 80 -32.25 17.12 24.72
C HIS A 80 -33.79 17.24 24.76
N ALA A 81 -34.38 16.55 25.72
CA ALA A 81 -35.67 16.92 26.30
C ALA A 81 -35.73 16.38 27.74
N ALA A 82 -34.82 16.85 28.58
CA ALA A 82 -35.23 17.12 29.96
C ALA A 82 -36.11 18.37 29.92
N GLU A 83 -37.13 18.41 30.78
CA GLU A 83 -38.08 19.52 31.00
C GLU A 83 -39.40 19.49 30.22
N ALA A 84 -40.22 18.48 30.53
CA ALA A 84 -41.65 18.72 30.74
C ALA A 84 -42.05 18.06 32.07
N VAL A 85 -42.41 18.93 33.00
CA VAL A 85 -42.66 18.72 34.42
C VAL A 85 -44.06 18.12 34.63
N SER A 86 -44.19 17.26 35.64
CA SER A 86 -45.32 17.16 36.61
C SER A 86 -45.78 15.72 36.84
N ASN A 87 -45.91 15.38 38.13
CA ASN A 87 -46.54 14.20 38.74
C ASN A 87 -45.57 13.11 39.24
N ALA A 88 -45.07 13.27 40.48
CA ALA A 88 -44.96 12.16 41.43
C ALA A 88 -44.52 12.63 42.85
N VAL A 89 -45.17 13.65 43.43
CA VAL A 89 -45.06 13.93 44.89
C VAL A 89 -46.02 13.03 45.70
N GLY A 90 -46.88 12.22 45.04
CA GLY A 90 -47.78 11.27 45.71
C GLY A 90 -47.21 9.86 45.98
N GLY A 91 -46.06 9.50 45.40
CA GLY A 91 -45.53 8.12 45.45
C GLY A 91 -44.73 7.77 46.71
N LEU A 92 -44.20 8.78 47.42
CA LEU A 92 -43.30 8.56 48.55
C LEU A 92 -44.05 8.10 49.82
N GLN A 93 -45.31 8.53 50.00
CA GLN A 93 -46.14 8.14 51.15
C GLN A 93 -46.56 6.66 51.10
N HIS A 94 -46.70 6.08 49.89
CA HIS A 94 -47.11 4.69 49.69
C HIS A 94 -45.92 3.71 49.84
N TRP A 95 -44.70 4.19 49.60
CA TRP A 95 -43.47 3.38 49.72
C TRP A 95 -43.07 3.11 51.18
N LEU A 96 -43.37 4.04 52.11
CA LEU A 96 -42.99 3.89 53.53
C LEU A 96 -43.82 2.83 54.30
N ASN A 97 -44.93 2.34 53.75
CA ASN A 97 -45.88 1.48 54.48
C ASN A 97 -46.00 0.03 53.94
N SER A 98 -45.08 -0.45 53.09
CA SER A 98 -45.16 -1.81 52.52
C SER A 98 -44.06 -2.76 53.06
N PRO A 99 -44.39 -4.02 53.44
CA PRO A 99 -43.41 -4.97 53.97
C PRO A 99 -42.45 -5.49 52.87
N PRO A 100 -41.23 -5.94 53.22
CA PRO A 100 -40.19 -6.24 52.23
C PRO A 100 -40.48 -7.51 51.42
N ALA A 101 -40.22 -7.44 50.11
CA ALA A 101 -40.37 -8.53 49.15
C ALA A 101 -39.27 -9.61 49.32
N PRO A 102 -39.53 -10.88 48.94
CA PRO A 102 -38.57 -11.98 49.07
C PRO A 102 -37.34 -11.79 48.14
N PRO A 103 -36.19 -12.42 48.48
CA PRO A 103 -34.94 -12.19 47.77
C PRO A 103 -34.97 -12.74 46.34
N PRO A 104 -34.30 -12.07 45.38
CA PRO A 104 -34.26 -12.49 43.99
C PRO A 104 -33.40 -13.76 43.80
N PRO A 105 -33.68 -14.58 42.78
CA PRO A 105 -32.89 -15.76 42.47
C PRO A 105 -31.42 -15.38 42.11
N PRO A 106 -30.46 -16.29 42.33
CA PRO A 106 -29.05 -16.00 42.14
C PRO A 106 -28.73 -15.64 40.69
N LYS A 107 -28.03 -14.51 40.51
CA LYS A 107 -27.54 -14.05 39.21
C LYS A 107 -26.58 -15.08 38.61
N GLU A 108 -26.94 -15.65 37.47
CA GLU A 108 -25.99 -16.38 36.63
C GLU A 108 -24.83 -15.45 36.24
N LYS A 109 -23.59 -15.90 36.46
CA LYS A 109 -22.41 -15.18 35.98
C LYS A 109 -22.45 -15.15 34.45
N PRO A 110 -22.30 -13.99 33.80
CA PRO A 110 -22.22 -13.94 32.34
C PRO A 110 -21.06 -14.81 31.87
N LYS A 111 -21.35 -15.76 30.97
CA LYS A 111 -20.31 -16.53 30.27
C LYS A 111 -19.39 -15.53 29.55
N PRO A 112 -18.06 -15.73 29.55
CA PRO A 112 -17.17 -14.87 28.79
C PRO A 112 -17.62 -14.89 27.33
N VAL A 113 -18.02 -13.74 26.80
CA VAL A 113 -18.27 -13.57 25.37
C VAL A 113 -16.92 -13.77 24.69
N GLN A 114 -16.76 -14.90 23.99
CA GLN A 114 -15.54 -15.18 23.26
C GLN A 114 -15.45 -14.19 22.10
N THR A 115 -14.65 -13.14 22.24
CA THR A 115 -14.45 -12.17 21.15
C THR A 115 -13.57 -12.81 20.08
N VAL A 116 -13.96 -12.71 18.81
CA VAL A 116 -13.12 -13.20 17.70
C VAL A 116 -11.75 -12.51 17.76
N PRO A 117 -10.63 -13.26 17.69
CA PRO A 117 -9.29 -12.66 17.79
C PRO A 117 -9.09 -11.59 16.70
N PRO A 118 -8.85 -10.32 17.07
CA PRO A 118 -8.78 -9.23 16.09
C PRO A 118 -7.60 -9.46 15.15
N PHE A 119 -7.80 -9.24 13.85
CA PHE A 119 -6.71 -9.17 12.88
C PHE A 119 -6.31 -7.70 12.73
N ASP A 120 -5.07 -7.37 13.10
CA ASP A 120 -4.56 -6.01 12.94
C ASP A 120 -3.90 -5.87 11.58
N ILE A 121 -3.99 -4.71 10.94
CA ILE A 121 -3.33 -4.44 9.65
C ILE A 121 -1.81 -4.71 9.72
N GLN A 122 -1.21 -4.57 10.91
CA GLN A 122 0.20 -4.89 11.16
C GLN A 122 0.50 -6.41 11.20
N ASP A 123 -0.50 -7.29 11.08
CA ASP A 123 -0.31 -8.73 10.91
C ASP A 123 -0.03 -9.13 9.45
N ILE A 124 -0.27 -8.23 8.48
CA ILE A 124 -0.06 -8.47 7.04
C ILE A 124 1.39 -8.90 6.74
N PRO A 125 2.46 -8.25 7.24
CA PRO A 125 3.84 -8.70 7.00
C PRO A 125 4.08 -10.16 7.44
N GLY A 126 3.47 -10.59 8.55
CA GLY A 126 3.53 -11.97 9.02
C GLY A 126 2.84 -12.96 8.08
N ALA A 127 1.70 -12.56 7.50
CA ALA A 127 1.00 -13.34 6.48
C ALA A 127 1.79 -13.40 5.16
N MET A 128 2.36 -12.27 4.71
CA MET A 128 3.20 -12.18 3.51
C MET A 128 4.36 -13.17 3.55
N ARG A 129 5.07 -13.28 4.68
CA ARG A 129 6.14 -14.28 4.85
C ARG A 129 5.64 -15.71 4.70
N LYS A 130 4.45 -16.03 5.22
CA LYS A 130 3.85 -17.38 5.15
C LYS A 130 3.35 -17.75 3.76
N ILE A 131 2.92 -16.78 2.97
CA ILE A 131 2.62 -16.98 1.54
C ILE A 131 3.88 -16.91 0.66
N GLY A 132 5.06 -16.81 1.30
CA GLY A 132 6.38 -16.80 0.69
C GLY A 132 6.70 -15.55 -0.10
N ALA A 133 6.32 -14.39 0.44
CA ALA A 133 6.70 -13.06 0.01
C ALA A 133 7.52 -12.32 1.09
N PRO A 134 8.72 -12.81 1.47
CA PRO A 134 9.52 -12.22 2.53
C PRO A 134 10.05 -10.81 2.22
N VAL A 135 10.48 -10.52 0.99
CA VAL A 135 11.00 -9.18 0.64
C VAL A 135 9.88 -8.15 0.71
N GLY A 136 8.70 -8.47 0.19
CA GLY A 136 7.53 -7.59 0.31
C GLY A 136 7.13 -7.38 1.78
N ALA A 137 7.22 -8.43 2.61
CA ALA A 137 6.95 -8.31 4.05
C ALA A 137 7.93 -7.36 4.75
N ASP A 138 9.23 -7.44 4.42
CA ASP A 138 10.25 -6.57 4.99
C ASP A 138 10.06 -5.10 4.59
N LEU A 139 9.59 -4.84 3.36
CA LEU A 139 9.20 -3.50 2.93
C LEU A 139 7.96 -2.98 3.66
N MET A 140 6.97 -3.84 3.89
CA MET A 140 5.78 -3.49 4.67
C MET A 140 6.13 -3.20 6.14
N ASP A 141 6.99 -4.00 6.76
CA ASP A 141 7.52 -3.72 8.11
C ASP A 141 8.30 -2.41 8.13
N LYS A 142 9.10 -2.15 7.09
CA LYS A 142 9.80 -0.87 6.92
C LYS A 142 8.81 0.30 6.83
N TRP A 143 7.72 0.14 6.08
CA TRP A 143 6.68 1.16 5.96
C TRP A 143 6.06 1.46 7.32
N PHE A 144 5.62 0.44 8.07
CA PHE A 144 5.03 0.62 9.41
C PHE A 144 6.01 1.25 10.41
N ALA A 145 7.30 0.91 10.34
CA ALA A 145 8.36 1.50 11.17
C ALA A 145 8.89 2.85 10.63
N GLY A 146 8.39 3.32 9.48
CA GLY A 146 8.83 4.54 8.82
C GLY A 146 8.29 5.80 9.49
N ALA A 147 9.09 6.87 9.47
CA ALA A 147 8.60 8.19 9.82
C ALA A 147 7.49 8.63 8.85
N LEU A 148 6.52 9.42 9.33
CA LEU A 148 5.38 9.84 8.53
C LEU A 148 5.81 10.52 7.23
N ASN A 149 5.50 9.89 6.11
CA ASN A 149 5.73 10.41 4.77
C ASN A 149 4.65 9.86 3.85
N TYR A 150 3.99 10.74 3.11
CA TYR A 150 3.06 10.34 2.05
C TYR A 150 2.83 11.47 1.06
N PRO A 151 2.56 11.16 -0.22
CA PRO A 151 2.15 12.17 -1.19
C PRO A 151 0.64 12.40 -1.09
N PRO A 152 0.17 13.66 -1.00
CA PRO A 152 -1.26 13.98 -0.98
C PRO A 152 -2.01 13.65 -2.27
N THR A 153 -1.32 13.70 -3.41
CA THR A 153 -1.91 13.47 -4.74
C THR A 153 -1.03 12.56 -5.61
N PRO A 154 -1.58 11.94 -6.68
CA PRO A 154 -0.77 11.20 -7.65
C PRO A 154 0.29 12.07 -8.35
N ALA A 155 0.05 13.37 -8.48
CA ALA A 155 1.05 14.29 -9.03
C ALA A 155 2.20 14.49 -8.06
N ASP A 156 1.92 14.63 -6.77
CA ASP A 156 2.92 14.71 -5.71
C ASP A 156 3.75 13.43 -5.63
N GLU A 157 3.09 12.27 -5.77
CA GLU A 157 3.76 10.98 -5.79
C GLU A 157 4.76 10.86 -6.94
N ARG A 158 4.36 11.23 -8.17
CA ARG A 158 5.26 11.24 -9.33
C ARG A 158 6.46 12.16 -9.15
N ASN A 159 6.26 13.27 -8.44
CA ASN A 159 7.29 14.29 -8.20
C ASN A 159 8.08 14.06 -6.90
N GLY A 160 7.73 13.04 -6.10
CA GLY A 160 8.36 12.79 -4.81
C GLY A 160 8.14 13.92 -3.81
N ILE A 161 6.93 14.46 -3.73
CA ILE A 161 6.53 15.54 -2.82
C ILE A 161 5.71 14.95 -1.67
N ASN A 162 6.03 15.33 -0.44
CA ASN A 162 5.37 14.82 0.77
C ASN A 162 4.16 15.65 1.22
N GLN A 163 3.58 15.26 2.36
CA GLN A 163 2.40 15.86 2.94
C GLN A 163 2.55 17.34 3.34
N ASN A 164 3.79 17.84 3.43
CA ASN A 164 4.10 19.23 3.73
C ASN A 164 4.39 20.06 2.47
N GLY A 165 4.22 19.49 1.27
CA GLY A 165 4.49 20.17 0.01
C GLY A 165 5.98 20.32 -0.31
N VAL A 166 6.86 19.55 0.35
CA VAL A 166 8.31 19.58 0.11
C VAL A 166 8.80 18.26 -0.49
N PRO A 167 9.93 18.25 -1.22
CA PRO A 167 10.52 17.01 -1.71
C PRO A 167 10.80 16.00 -0.59
N TYR A 168 10.70 14.72 -0.94
CA TYR A 168 11.04 13.61 -0.07
C TYR A 168 12.45 13.78 0.50
N PRO A 169 12.63 13.65 1.83
CA PRO A 169 13.97 13.69 2.41
C PRO A 169 14.76 12.44 1.99
N PRO A 170 16.11 12.47 2.04
CA PRO A 170 16.96 11.35 1.65
C PRO A 170 16.59 10.01 2.32
N SER A 171 16.05 10.04 3.54
CA SER A 171 15.61 8.84 4.27
C SER A 171 14.42 8.11 3.64
N MET A 172 13.70 8.75 2.71
CA MET A 172 12.56 8.18 1.98
C MET A 172 12.97 7.59 0.62
N PHE A 173 14.28 7.49 0.35
CA PHE A 173 14.82 6.76 -0.78
C PHE A 173 15.51 5.50 -0.28
N ASP A 174 14.95 4.34 -0.60
CA ASP A 174 15.51 3.04 -0.26
C ASP A 174 16.37 2.50 -1.40
N THR A 175 17.68 2.45 -1.18
CA THR A 175 18.66 1.92 -2.14
C THR A 175 19.19 0.53 -1.75
N THR A 176 18.62 -0.07 -0.70
CA THR A 176 19.23 -1.20 0.01
C THR A 176 18.37 -2.45 0.07
N SER A 177 17.05 -2.31 0.23
CA SER A 177 16.17 -3.46 0.50
C SER A 177 15.98 -4.38 -0.70
N VAL A 178 15.98 -3.82 -1.92
CA VAL A 178 15.78 -4.60 -3.15
C VAL A 178 17.01 -4.47 -4.03
N LYS A 179 17.54 -5.61 -4.49
CA LYS A 179 18.69 -5.67 -5.40
C LYS A 179 18.27 -6.07 -6.80
N ILE A 180 18.90 -5.48 -7.82
CA ILE A 180 18.59 -5.75 -9.22
C ILE A 180 18.85 -7.21 -9.57
N ASP A 181 19.88 -7.83 -8.98
CA ASP A 181 20.15 -9.26 -9.17
C ASP A 181 19.04 -10.15 -8.62
N TRP A 182 18.38 -9.74 -7.53
CA TRP A 182 17.21 -10.45 -7.03
C TRP A 182 16.02 -10.27 -7.98
N VAL A 183 15.77 -9.05 -8.48
CA VAL A 183 14.72 -8.78 -9.48
C VAL A 183 14.93 -9.62 -10.74
N MET A 184 16.17 -9.76 -11.20
CA MET A 184 16.51 -10.51 -12.40
C MET A 184 16.36 -12.04 -12.25
N LYS A 185 16.11 -12.58 -11.05
CA LYS A 185 15.76 -14.01 -10.87
C LYS A 185 14.37 -14.35 -11.44
N PHE A 186 13.52 -13.34 -11.64
CA PHE A 186 12.16 -13.53 -12.15
C PHE A 186 12.12 -13.41 -13.67
N ALA A 187 11.61 -14.45 -14.34
CA ALA A 187 11.57 -14.50 -15.81
C ALA A 187 10.85 -13.30 -16.44
N ARG A 188 9.79 -12.76 -15.80
CA ARG A 188 9.09 -11.56 -16.29
C ARG A 188 9.95 -10.30 -16.26
N ALA A 189 10.83 -10.15 -15.26
CA ALA A 189 11.74 -9.03 -15.19
C ALA A 189 12.83 -9.13 -16.26
N GLN A 190 13.32 -10.35 -16.54
CA GLN A 190 14.25 -10.59 -17.65
C GLN A 190 13.62 -10.23 -19.00
N LYS A 191 12.38 -10.69 -19.26
CA LYS A 191 11.62 -10.30 -20.47
C LYS A 191 11.45 -8.78 -20.57
N GLY A 192 11.11 -8.12 -19.45
CA GLY A 192 10.98 -6.67 -19.39
C GLY A 192 12.29 -5.94 -19.69
N ARG A 193 13.43 -6.47 -19.22
CA ARG A 193 14.76 -5.94 -19.54
C ARG A 193 15.07 -6.07 -21.02
N ASP A 194 14.82 -7.25 -21.61
CA ASP A 194 15.11 -7.49 -23.02
C ASP A 194 14.21 -6.61 -23.91
N TYR A 195 12.94 -6.45 -23.54
CA TYR A 195 12.03 -5.50 -24.17
C TYR A 195 12.54 -4.05 -24.04
N LEU A 196 12.93 -3.59 -22.84
CA LEU A 196 13.50 -2.26 -22.61
C LEU A 196 14.68 -1.99 -23.56
N MET A 197 15.61 -2.95 -23.67
CA MET A 197 16.79 -2.82 -24.52
C MET A 197 16.42 -2.68 -26.01
N SER A 198 15.36 -3.35 -26.47
CA SER A 198 14.87 -3.20 -27.85
C SER A 198 14.36 -1.78 -28.16
N GLN A 199 14.04 -0.97 -27.15
CA GLN A 199 13.45 0.35 -27.31
C GLN A 199 14.48 1.50 -27.29
N PHE A 200 15.78 1.20 -27.20
CA PHE A 200 16.83 2.21 -27.06
C PHE A 200 17.05 3.07 -28.32
N GLU A 201 16.73 2.54 -29.50
CA GLU A 201 16.94 3.25 -30.77
C GLU A 201 15.73 4.03 -31.25
N THR A 202 14.62 3.99 -30.51
CA THR A 202 13.42 4.76 -30.85
C THR A 202 13.70 6.26 -30.91
N THR A 203 12.96 7.00 -31.74
CA THR A 203 13.11 8.46 -31.88
C THR A 203 12.96 9.18 -30.54
N ALA A 204 12.06 8.72 -29.68
CA ALA A 204 11.88 9.27 -28.33
C ALA A 204 13.11 9.06 -27.45
N ALA A 205 13.66 7.84 -27.41
CA ALA A 205 14.88 7.53 -26.66
C ALA A 205 16.08 8.35 -27.15
N ARG A 206 16.28 8.43 -28.47
CA ARG A 206 17.35 9.25 -29.08
C ARG A 206 17.23 10.73 -28.73
N ARG A 207 16.00 11.26 -28.63
CA ARG A 207 15.75 12.64 -28.20
C ARG A 207 16.13 12.89 -26.74
N GLU A 208 15.72 12.01 -25.82
CA GLU A 208 16.09 12.15 -24.40
C GLU A 208 17.59 11.95 -24.17
N LEU A 209 18.24 11.06 -24.94
CA LEU A 209 19.69 10.92 -24.97
C LEU A 209 20.38 12.21 -25.42
N SER A 210 19.96 12.78 -26.56
CA SER A 210 20.52 14.05 -27.05
C SER A 210 20.36 15.16 -26.00
N LYS A 211 19.17 15.28 -25.40
CA LYS A 211 18.88 16.28 -24.35
C LYS A 211 19.77 16.12 -23.11
N SER A 212 19.95 14.90 -22.61
CA SER A 212 20.77 14.63 -21.41
C SER A 212 22.28 14.79 -21.67
N LEU A 213 22.74 14.53 -22.90
CA LEU A 213 24.17 14.57 -23.26
C LEU A 213 24.64 15.92 -23.79
N ARG A 214 23.74 16.74 -24.34
CA ARG A 214 24.05 18.07 -24.90
C ARG A 214 24.79 19.03 -23.96
N PRO A 215 24.51 19.06 -22.63
CA PRO A 215 25.29 19.87 -21.69
C PRO A 215 26.78 19.50 -21.64
N PHE A 216 27.12 18.25 -22.00
CA PHE A 216 28.47 17.70 -21.91
C PHE A 216 29.21 17.66 -23.26
N ARG A 217 28.61 18.17 -24.34
CA ARG A 217 29.12 18.08 -25.73
C ARG A 217 30.55 18.58 -25.99
N ASN A 218 31.11 19.38 -25.07
CA ASN A 218 32.47 19.92 -25.16
C ASN A 218 33.50 19.06 -24.41
N ARG A 219 33.08 17.97 -23.76
CA ARG A 219 33.97 17.00 -23.10
C ARG A 219 34.34 15.87 -24.05
N GLN A 220 35.44 15.17 -23.78
CA GLN A 220 35.82 13.98 -24.53
C GLN A 220 34.86 12.81 -24.27
N ASP A 221 34.53 12.59 -23.01
CA ASP A 221 33.63 11.53 -22.53
C ASP A 221 32.91 11.96 -21.26
N ILE A 222 31.95 11.12 -20.83
CA ILE A 222 31.31 11.21 -19.52
C ILE A 222 31.03 9.83 -18.95
N TRP A 223 31.10 9.78 -17.62
CA TRP A 223 30.66 8.67 -16.79
C TRP A 223 29.56 9.18 -15.85
N PRO A 224 28.27 9.18 -16.27
CA PRO A 224 27.22 9.88 -15.55
C PRO A 224 27.05 9.48 -14.08
N TRP A 225 27.33 8.22 -13.73
CA TRP A 225 27.33 7.79 -12.32
C TRP A 225 28.32 8.58 -11.45
N LEU A 226 29.51 8.87 -11.99
CA LEU A 226 30.53 9.68 -11.30
C LEU A 226 30.14 11.16 -11.26
N GLU A 227 29.54 11.69 -12.34
CA GLU A 227 29.01 13.07 -12.37
C GLU A 227 27.92 13.29 -11.31
N CYS A 228 27.12 12.26 -11.05
CA CYS A 228 26.11 12.25 -10.00
C CYS A 228 26.67 11.89 -8.61
N GLN A 229 27.98 11.70 -8.45
CA GLN A 229 28.63 11.32 -7.19
C GLN A 229 28.04 10.05 -6.56
N GLY A 230 27.54 9.13 -7.40
CA GLY A 230 26.85 7.93 -6.96
C GLY A 230 25.46 8.13 -6.36
N ASP A 231 24.86 9.31 -6.54
CA ASP A 231 23.45 9.54 -6.20
C ASP A 231 22.54 9.00 -7.31
N ILE A 232 21.81 7.92 -7.00
CA ILE A 232 20.88 7.29 -7.94
C ILE A 232 19.65 8.14 -8.27
N VAL A 233 19.21 9.01 -7.34
CA VAL A 233 18.05 9.89 -7.56
C VAL A 233 18.42 10.94 -8.60
N ARG A 234 19.60 11.56 -8.45
CA ARG A 234 20.14 12.49 -9.43
C ARG A 234 20.45 11.81 -10.77
N PHE A 235 21.07 10.63 -10.73
CA PHE A 235 21.37 9.83 -11.92
C PHE A 235 20.10 9.50 -12.71
N HIS A 236 19.03 9.09 -12.03
CA HIS A 236 17.72 8.86 -12.64
C HIS A 236 17.15 10.15 -13.25
N LYS A 237 17.19 11.26 -12.54
CA LYS A 237 16.64 12.53 -13.02
C LYS A 237 17.37 13.06 -14.27
N ASP A 238 18.70 12.97 -14.27
CA ASP A 238 19.53 13.69 -15.24
C ASP A 238 19.87 12.83 -16.48
N PHE A 239 19.91 11.50 -16.36
CA PHE A 239 20.46 10.61 -17.41
C PHE A 239 19.54 9.44 -17.81
N GLN A 240 18.38 9.29 -17.19
CA GLN A 240 17.36 8.35 -17.66
C GLN A 240 16.84 8.79 -19.03
N PHE A 241 16.70 7.84 -19.95
CA PHE A 241 16.25 8.12 -21.32
C PHE A 241 15.19 7.16 -21.84
N GLN A 242 15.03 5.99 -21.22
CA GLN A 242 13.99 5.03 -21.56
C GLN A 242 13.48 4.29 -20.33
N GLN A 243 12.22 3.84 -20.37
CA GLN A 243 11.63 2.96 -19.37
C GLN A 243 10.77 1.89 -20.05
N ALA A 244 10.55 0.78 -19.37
CA ALA A 244 9.61 -0.24 -19.81
C ALA A 244 8.83 -0.78 -18.62
N PRO A 245 7.50 -0.92 -18.77
CA PRO A 245 6.69 -1.55 -17.74
C PRO A 245 7.04 -3.04 -17.66
N VAL A 246 7.14 -3.53 -16.43
CA VAL A 246 7.09 -4.95 -16.12
C VAL A 246 5.75 -5.19 -15.45
N GLU A 247 4.79 -5.61 -16.27
CA GLU A 247 3.44 -5.86 -15.79
C GLU A 247 3.44 -7.07 -14.84
N GLY A 248 2.82 -6.86 -13.68
CA GLY A 248 2.68 -7.88 -12.66
C GLY A 248 1.89 -7.42 -11.43
N THR A 249 1.06 -6.35 -11.53
CA THR A 249 0.33 -5.82 -10.37
C THR A 249 -0.50 -6.93 -9.73
N LEU A 250 -0.63 -6.86 -8.41
CA LEU A 250 -1.59 -7.68 -7.69
C LEU A 250 -2.99 -7.48 -8.28
N SER A 251 -3.40 -6.24 -8.58
CA SER A 251 -4.72 -5.93 -9.15
C SER A 251 -4.91 -6.39 -10.59
N GLN A 252 -3.91 -6.32 -11.49
CA GLN A 252 -4.02 -6.88 -12.86
C GLN A 252 -3.91 -8.40 -12.86
N LYS A 253 -3.07 -9.01 -12.00
CA LYS A 253 -3.10 -10.46 -11.78
C LYS A 253 -4.45 -10.89 -11.22
N LEU A 254 -5.03 -10.10 -10.32
CA LEU A 254 -6.35 -10.29 -9.75
C LEU A 254 -7.48 -10.06 -10.77
N THR A 255 -7.34 -9.08 -11.66
CA THR A 255 -8.27 -8.85 -12.77
C THR A 255 -8.16 -9.94 -13.82
N GLN A 256 -6.96 -10.35 -14.25
CA GLN A 256 -6.72 -11.50 -15.14
C GLN A 256 -7.25 -12.81 -14.55
N PHE A 257 -7.10 -12.99 -13.24
CA PHE A 257 -7.67 -14.12 -12.49
C PHE A 257 -9.21 -14.14 -12.54
N ILE A 258 -9.86 -12.97 -12.55
CA ILE A 258 -11.33 -12.84 -12.65
C ILE A 258 -11.82 -12.91 -14.11
N THR A 259 -11.07 -12.36 -15.09
CA THR A 259 -11.52 -12.23 -16.49
C THR A 259 -11.10 -13.38 -17.41
N GLN A 260 -10.10 -14.21 -17.07
CA GLN A 260 -9.57 -15.25 -17.96
C GLN A 260 -9.32 -16.63 -17.32
N SER A 261 -10.00 -17.00 -16.23
CA SER A 261 -9.95 -18.36 -15.64
C SER A 261 -8.56 -19.02 -15.69
N LEU A 262 -7.51 -18.31 -15.24
CA LEU A 262 -6.20 -18.92 -15.06
C LEU A 262 -6.22 -19.72 -13.76
N SER A 263 -6.65 -20.97 -13.86
CA SER A 263 -6.38 -22.01 -12.87
C SER A 263 -4.88 -22.31 -12.71
N ASN A 264 -4.00 -21.64 -13.47
CA ASN A 264 -2.59 -22.03 -13.65
C ASN A 264 -1.56 -20.96 -13.26
N GLU A 265 -1.95 -19.74 -12.86
CA GLU A 265 -0.99 -18.80 -12.25
C GLU A 265 -1.07 -18.88 -10.73
N GLY A 266 0.07 -19.20 -10.11
CA GLY A 266 0.20 -19.45 -8.67
C GLY A 266 -0.09 -18.21 -7.81
N LEU A 267 0.11 -18.36 -6.50
CA LEU A 267 0.01 -17.23 -5.57
C LEU A 267 0.88 -16.04 -6.01
N PRO A 268 0.53 -14.79 -5.61
CA PRO A 268 1.41 -13.64 -5.81
C PRO A 268 2.78 -14.00 -5.26
N ASP A 269 3.77 -13.99 -6.14
CA ASP A 269 5.15 -14.24 -5.76
C ASP A 269 5.74 -12.98 -5.09
N ASP A 270 6.90 -13.15 -4.48
CA ASP A 270 7.53 -12.10 -3.69
C ASP A 270 7.77 -10.82 -4.51
N LEU A 271 8.10 -10.95 -5.80
CA LEU A 271 8.27 -9.79 -6.69
C LEU A 271 6.98 -8.99 -6.87
N THR A 272 5.81 -9.64 -7.00
CA THR A 272 4.52 -8.91 -7.06
C THR A 272 4.19 -8.25 -5.72
N CYS A 273 4.46 -8.93 -4.61
CA CYS A 273 4.25 -8.36 -3.27
C CYS A 273 5.22 -7.22 -2.92
N THR A 274 6.38 -7.17 -3.57
CA THR A 274 7.43 -6.17 -3.34
C THR A 274 7.24 -4.93 -4.20
N LEU A 275 6.98 -5.10 -5.50
CA LEU A 275 7.03 -4.03 -6.50
C LEU A 275 5.73 -3.90 -7.32
N GLY A 276 4.71 -4.72 -7.07
CA GLY A 276 3.47 -4.69 -7.85
C GLY A 276 3.71 -4.76 -9.35
N SER A 277 3.25 -3.73 -10.08
CA SER A 277 3.78 -3.39 -11.40
C SER A 277 4.77 -2.26 -11.24
N PHE A 278 5.95 -2.46 -11.83
CA PHE A 278 7.05 -1.51 -11.74
C PHE A 278 7.61 -1.25 -13.14
N ASN A 279 8.45 -0.24 -13.25
CA ASN A 279 9.20 0.03 -14.46
C ASN A 279 10.67 -0.36 -14.29
N LEU A 280 11.24 -0.95 -15.32
CA LEU A 280 12.69 -0.95 -15.52
C LEU A 280 13.08 0.35 -16.23
N TYR A 281 14.18 0.93 -15.80
CA TYR A 281 14.71 2.18 -16.33
C TYR A 281 16.08 1.97 -16.95
N ALA A 282 16.32 2.67 -18.05
CA ALA A 282 17.62 2.75 -18.69
C ALA A 282 18.17 4.19 -18.60
N ALA A 283 19.43 4.29 -18.19
CA ALA A 283 20.16 5.55 -18.12
C ALA A 283 21.56 5.41 -18.74
N VAL A 284 22.14 6.51 -19.21
CA VAL A 284 23.49 6.48 -19.79
C VAL A 284 24.52 6.11 -18.72
N SER A 285 25.31 5.06 -18.96
CA SER A 285 26.42 4.67 -18.09
C SER A 285 27.76 5.20 -18.58
N TYR A 286 27.94 5.25 -19.90
CA TYR A 286 29.11 5.86 -20.53
C TYR A 286 28.80 6.33 -21.96
N ALA A 287 29.30 7.51 -22.30
CA ALA A 287 29.25 8.07 -23.64
C ALA A 287 30.53 8.87 -23.94
N TRP A 288 30.92 8.91 -25.21
CA TRP A 288 32.00 9.77 -25.71
C TRP A 288 31.51 10.65 -26.86
N PHE A 289 32.24 11.73 -27.14
CA PHE A 289 31.79 12.79 -28.05
C PHE A 289 32.67 12.88 -29.29
N ASP A 290 32.06 12.72 -30.46
CA ASP A 290 32.71 13.02 -31.74
C ASP A 290 32.43 14.48 -32.10
N HIS A 291 33.39 15.36 -31.80
CA HIS A 291 33.27 16.79 -32.06
C HIS A 291 33.25 17.13 -33.56
N LYS A 292 33.85 16.31 -34.43
CA LYS A 292 33.85 16.56 -35.87
C LYS A 292 32.46 16.32 -36.46
N LYS A 293 31.82 15.23 -36.03
CA LYS A 293 30.47 14.86 -36.49
C LYS A 293 29.35 15.48 -35.65
N LYS A 294 29.69 16.11 -34.52
CA LYS A 294 28.74 16.63 -33.52
C LYS A 294 27.80 15.54 -32.98
N LEU A 295 28.38 14.38 -32.68
CA LEU A 295 27.65 13.22 -32.16
C LEU A 295 28.06 12.91 -30.72
N ALA A 296 27.12 12.44 -29.91
CA ALA A 296 27.42 11.62 -28.74
C ALA A 296 27.22 10.14 -29.09
N ILE A 297 28.13 9.30 -28.61
CA ILE A 297 28.15 7.87 -28.89
C ILE A 297 28.07 7.15 -27.56
N VAL A 298 26.88 6.59 -27.29
CA VAL A 298 26.58 5.84 -26.07
C VAL A 298 26.98 4.38 -26.27
N THR A 299 27.86 3.86 -25.43
CA THR A 299 28.30 2.45 -25.52
C THR A 299 27.93 1.62 -24.30
N HIS A 300 27.65 2.26 -23.16
CA HIS A 300 27.18 1.55 -21.96
C HIS A 300 25.93 2.20 -21.40
N VAL A 301 24.99 1.35 -20.98
CA VAL A 301 23.71 1.74 -20.38
C VAL A 301 23.58 1.06 -19.03
N SER A 302 23.05 1.77 -18.04
CA SER A 302 22.67 1.21 -16.75
C SER A 302 21.19 0.88 -16.73
N ILE A 303 20.85 -0.32 -16.26
CA ILE A 303 19.48 -0.79 -16.05
C ILE A 303 19.23 -0.99 -14.56
N TYR A 304 18.11 -0.46 -14.06
CA TYR A 304 17.71 -0.52 -12.66
C TYR A 304 16.19 -0.41 -12.52
N VAL A 305 15.67 -0.68 -11.33
CA VAL A 305 14.27 -0.44 -10.97
C VAL A 305 14.16 0.83 -10.13
N LYS A 306 13.12 1.61 -10.41
CA LYS A 306 12.58 2.61 -9.49
C LYS A 306 11.10 2.28 -9.27
N ASP A 307 10.67 2.27 -8.03
CA ASP A 307 9.26 2.05 -7.69
C ASP A 307 8.83 2.87 -6.49
N ASN A 308 7.55 3.24 -6.43
CA ASN A 308 6.99 4.00 -5.31
C ASN A 308 6.23 3.03 -4.39
N PHE A 309 6.77 2.78 -3.19
CA PHE A 309 6.05 1.98 -2.19
C PHE A 309 5.10 2.89 -1.42
N THR A 310 3.85 2.97 -1.91
CA THR A 310 2.85 3.94 -1.47
C THR A 310 1.44 3.35 -1.51
N PHE A 311 0.54 3.95 -0.74
CA PHE A 311 -0.89 3.62 -0.70
C PHE A 311 -1.73 4.79 -1.17
N THR A 312 -1.34 5.40 -2.29
CA THR A 312 -2.03 6.53 -2.91
C THR A 312 -3.07 6.01 -3.90
N ASP A 313 -4.30 6.47 -3.74
CA ASP A 313 -5.37 6.18 -4.68
C ASP A 313 -5.43 7.25 -5.79
N GLU A 314 -5.93 6.87 -6.96
CA GLU A 314 -6.23 7.83 -8.02
C GLU A 314 -7.39 8.75 -7.61
N ALA A 315 -7.27 10.03 -7.93
CA ALA A 315 -8.28 11.02 -7.57
C ALA A 315 -9.63 10.69 -8.23
N GLY A 316 -10.68 10.54 -7.43
CA GLY A 316 -12.04 10.23 -7.89
C GLY A 316 -12.36 8.74 -8.01
N ASN A 317 -11.39 7.85 -7.78
CA ASN A 317 -11.58 6.40 -7.82
C ASN A 317 -11.74 5.82 -6.41
N ALA A 318 -12.44 4.68 -6.33
CA ALA A 318 -12.51 3.88 -5.12
C ALA A 318 -11.11 3.41 -4.71
N SER A 319 -10.91 3.28 -3.41
CA SER A 319 -9.63 2.84 -2.84
C SER A 319 -9.27 1.45 -3.35
N GLN A 320 -8.01 1.26 -3.76
CA GLN A 320 -7.57 0.00 -4.35
C GLN A 320 -7.75 -1.17 -3.38
N TYR A 321 -8.40 -2.24 -3.84
CA TYR A 321 -8.52 -3.50 -3.12
C TYR A 321 -7.19 -4.27 -3.13
N LEU A 322 -6.71 -4.65 -1.94
CA LEU A 322 -5.43 -5.33 -1.72
C LEU A 322 -5.58 -6.79 -1.27
N GLY A 323 -6.79 -7.34 -1.32
CA GLY A 323 -7.08 -8.70 -0.87
C GLY A 323 -7.84 -8.75 0.45
N HIS A 324 -8.27 -9.96 0.82
CA HIS A 324 -8.70 -10.28 2.18
C HIS A 324 -7.56 -11.01 2.88
N TRP A 325 -7.27 -10.65 4.13
CA TRP A 325 -6.10 -11.15 4.84
C TRP A 325 -6.49 -11.84 6.14
N SER A 326 -5.78 -12.91 6.46
CA SER A 326 -5.71 -13.50 7.81
C SER A 326 -4.25 -13.57 8.25
N ARG A 327 -3.96 -14.16 9.42
CA ARG A 327 -2.57 -14.20 9.92
C ARG A 327 -1.67 -15.13 9.11
N SER A 328 -2.23 -15.96 8.24
CA SER A 328 -1.47 -16.95 7.48
C SER A 328 -1.82 -17.05 6.00
N HIS A 329 -2.93 -16.46 5.56
CA HIS A 329 -3.39 -16.57 4.19
C HIS A 329 -3.84 -15.22 3.64
N VAL A 330 -3.81 -15.14 2.32
CA VAL A 330 -4.51 -14.11 1.55
C VAL A 330 -5.65 -14.78 0.80
N ALA A 331 -6.74 -14.05 0.64
CA ALA A 331 -7.93 -14.48 -0.05
C ALA A 331 -8.40 -13.40 -1.02
N ILE A 332 -9.04 -13.84 -2.09
CA ILE A 332 -9.64 -12.98 -3.09
C ILE A 332 -11.14 -13.21 -3.08
N VAL A 333 -11.89 -12.14 -2.84
CA VAL A 333 -13.34 -12.13 -2.95
C VAL A 333 -13.70 -11.34 -4.22
N PRO A 334 -14.09 -12.00 -5.33
CA PRO A 334 -14.31 -11.34 -6.61
C PRO A 334 -15.29 -10.15 -6.54
N ALA A 335 -16.34 -10.27 -5.72
CA ALA A 335 -17.30 -9.19 -5.52
C ALA A 335 -16.66 -7.87 -5.05
N HIS A 336 -15.66 -7.91 -4.16
CA HIS A 336 -14.95 -6.72 -3.69
C HIS A 336 -14.10 -6.10 -4.79
N GLN A 337 -13.42 -6.93 -5.57
CA GLN A 337 -12.61 -6.46 -6.70
C GLN A 337 -13.50 -5.81 -7.76
N THR A 338 -14.61 -6.43 -8.13
CA THR A 338 -15.57 -5.86 -9.08
C THR A 338 -16.14 -4.54 -8.55
N ALA A 339 -16.44 -4.46 -7.26
CA ALA A 339 -16.94 -3.23 -6.65
C ALA A 339 -15.93 -2.09 -6.73
N ALA A 340 -14.67 -2.36 -6.40
CA ALA A 340 -13.59 -1.40 -6.52
C ALA A 340 -13.37 -0.95 -7.99
N MET A 341 -13.34 -1.90 -8.94
CA MET A 341 -13.14 -1.60 -10.36
C MET A 341 -14.29 -0.81 -10.99
N ALA A 342 -15.53 -1.06 -10.58
CA ALA A 342 -16.71 -0.38 -11.09
C ALA A 342 -17.00 0.97 -10.39
N ASN A 343 -16.16 1.36 -9.43
CA ASN A 343 -16.33 2.56 -8.60
C ASN A 343 -17.73 2.63 -7.93
N ILE A 344 -18.33 1.48 -7.60
CA ILE A 344 -19.69 1.38 -7.03
C ILE A 344 -19.70 1.51 -5.49
N GLY A 345 -18.58 1.90 -4.89
CA GLY A 345 -18.37 1.94 -3.45
C GLY A 345 -17.65 0.69 -2.92
N TRP A 346 -17.53 0.61 -1.60
CA TRP A 346 -16.74 -0.43 -0.93
C TRP A 346 -17.60 -1.36 -0.07
N LEU A 347 -17.26 -2.64 -0.12
CA LEU A 347 -17.88 -3.69 0.67
C LEU A 347 -17.04 -3.86 1.95
N GLU A 348 -17.56 -3.46 3.11
CA GLU A 348 -16.84 -3.46 4.40
C GLU A 348 -16.91 -4.80 5.16
N TYR A 349 -17.29 -5.90 4.52
CA TYR A 349 -17.57 -7.14 5.25
C TYR A 349 -16.41 -8.15 5.20
N PRO A 350 -15.95 -8.65 6.36
CA PRO A 350 -15.14 -9.86 6.42
C PRO A 350 -15.88 -11.08 5.87
N VAL A 351 -15.10 -12.08 5.45
CA VAL A 351 -15.61 -13.39 5.06
C VAL A 351 -15.11 -14.44 6.06
N ALA A 352 -16.04 -15.22 6.60
CA ALA A 352 -15.74 -16.29 7.55
C ALA A 352 -15.91 -17.66 6.89
N GLN A 353 -15.13 -18.64 7.36
CA GLN A 353 -15.26 -20.04 6.98
C GLN A 353 -15.36 -20.91 8.23
N GLY A 354 -16.55 -21.48 8.49
CA GLY A 354 -16.80 -22.33 9.65
C GLY A 354 -16.83 -21.53 10.96
N ASP A 355 -16.25 -22.08 12.02
CA ASP A 355 -16.20 -21.44 13.34
C ASP A 355 -15.34 -20.16 13.30
N VAL A 356 -15.96 -19.01 13.53
CA VAL A 356 -15.30 -17.68 13.55
C VAL A 356 -14.23 -17.54 14.63
N HIS A 357 -14.28 -18.36 15.68
CA HIS A 357 -13.25 -18.38 16.72
C HIS A 357 -12.05 -19.23 16.35
N ALA A 358 -12.16 -20.05 15.30
CA ALA A 358 -11.03 -20.82 14.80
C ALA A 358 -9.99 -19.91 14.16
N LYS A 359 -8.73 -20.31 14.32
CA LYS A 359 -7.58 -19.58 13.79
C LYS A 359 -7.69 -19.47 12.27
N ASP A 360 -7.53 -18.25 11.75
CA ASP A 360 -7.55 -17.93 10.31
C ASP A 360 -8.85 -18.32 9.58
N ALA A 361 -9.96 -18.48 10.34
CA ALA A 361 -11.29 -18.70 9.82
C ALA A 361 -11.90 -17.45 9.17
N VAL A 362 -11.54 -16.27 9.69
CA VAL A 362 -11.97 -14.98 9.15
C VAL A 362 -10.86 -14.34 8.32
N VAL A 363 -11.23 -13.86 7.14
CA VAL A 363 -10.38 -13.05 6.26
C VAL A 363 -10.97 -11.64 6.14
N TYR A 364 -10.12 -10.63 6.28
CA TYR A 364 -10.52 -9.23 6.43
C TYR A 364 -10.17 -8.45 5.16
N PRO A 365 -11.11 -7.71 4.54
CA PRO A 365 -10.81 -6.92 3.36
C PRO A 365 -9.82 -5.80 3.73
N VAL A 366 -8.83 -5.56 2.86
CA VAL A 366 -7.82 -4.50 3.04
C VAL A 366 -7.75 -3.64 1.77
N LYS A 367 -7.62 -2.32 1.97
CA LYS A 367 -7.48 -1.31 0.91
C LYS A 367 -6.42 -0.27 1.25
N ASN A 368 -5.99 0.50 0.25
CA ASN A 368 -5.03 1.61 0.43
C ASN A 368 -5.46 2.59 1.53
N SER A 369 -6.74 2.94 1.59
CA SER A 369 -7.27 3.88 2.60
C SER A 369 -7.18 3.37 4.04
N ASP A 370 -7.04 2.06 4.27
CA ASP A 370 -6.79 1.51 5.61
C ASP A 370 -5.38 1.86 6.10
N PHE A 371 -4.38 1.82 5.20
CA PHE A 371 -3.02 2.28 5.49
C PHE A 371 -2.99 3.79 5.76
N ARG A 372 -3.73 4.59 4.98
CA ARG A 372 -3.88 6.03 5.24
C ARG A 372 -4.59 6.32 6.56
N ALA A 373 -5.59 5.51 6.93
CA ALA A 373 -6.25 5.62 8.22
C ALA A 373 -5.29 5.28 9.37
N TRP A 374 -4.48 4.23 9.20
CA TRP A 374 -3.43 3.86 10.15
C TRP A 374 -2.39 4.98 10.30
N GLN A 375 -1.91 5.58 9.21
CA GLN A 375 -0.99 6.72 9.22
C GLN A 375 -1.53 7.92 10.02
N ARG A 376 -2.77 8.33 9.74
CA ARG A 376 -3.42 9.45 10.43
C ARG A 376 -3.60 9.19 11.92
N LYS A 377 -3.88 7.94 12.29
CA LYS A 377 -4.09 7.54 13.69
C LYS A 377 -2.81 7.52 14.49
N HIS A 378 -1.74 6.99 13.93
CA HIS A 378 -0.48 6.74 14.65
C HIS A 378 0.60 7.80 14.41
N ASN A 379 0.38 8.71 13.45
CA ASN A 379 1.36 9.71 13.01
C ASN A 379 2.72 9.05 12.63
N GLN A 380 2.65 7.86 12.05
CA GLN A 380 3.75 7.00 11.64
C GLN A 380 3.31 6.23 10.38
N GLY A 381 4.24 5.59 9.67
CA GLY A 381 3.95 4.95 8.40
C GLY A 381 4.51 5.83 7.31
N GLY A 382 5.57 5.37 6.64
CA GLY A 382 6.30 6.20 5.69
C GLY A 382 6.31 5.56 4.31
N ASP A 383 5.66 6.19 3.35
CA ASP A 383 5.85 5.89 1.95
C ASP A 383 7.29 6.22 1.56
N PHE A 384 7.88 5.43 0.66
CA PHE A 384 9.25 5.65 0.19
C PHE A 384 9.40 5.23 -1.26
N VAL A 385 10.45 5.72 -1.90
CA VAL A 385 10.83 5.34 -3.26
C VAL A 385 11.93 4.29 -3.17
N ILE A 386 11.72 3.17 -3.83
CA ILE A 386 12.69 2.10 -3.97
C ILE A 386 13.54 2.41 -5.20
N TYR A 387 14.86 2.31 -5.03
CA TYR A 387 15.81 2.20 -6.12
C TYR A 387 16.62 0.92 -5.90
N THR A 388 16.71 0.08 -6.92
CA THR A 388 17.72 -0.98 -6.87
C THR A 388 19.11 -0.41 -7.10
N ASP A 389 20.14 -1.21 -6.86
CA ASP A 389 21.40 -1.05 -7.58
C ASP A 389 21.19 -1.24 -9.10
N ARG A 390 22.27 -1.05 -9.88
CA ARG A 390 22.18 -1.00 -11.36
C ARG A 390 23.09 -2.04 -11.99
N ILE A 391 22.60 -2.65 -13.08
CA ILE A 391 23.42 -3.46 -13.97
C ILE A 391 23.92 -2.56 -15.09
N THR A 392 25.23 -2.60 -15.37
CA THR A 392 25.78 -1.91 -16.54
C THR A 392 25.92 -2.89 -17.70
N VAL A 393 25.32 -2.54 -18.84
CA VAL A 393 25.32 -3.32 -20.06
C VAL A 393 26.10 -2.57 -21.12
N LYS A 394 27.11 -3.23 -21.71
CA LYS A 394 27.78 -2.76 -22.92
C LYS A 394 26.92 -3.09 -24.13
N LEU A 395 26.62 -2.08 -24.94
CA LEU A 395 25.81 -2.25 -26.15
C LEU A 395 26.64 -2.93 -27.24
N ALA A 396 26.03 -3.88 -27.95
CA ALA A 396 26.65 -4.50 -29.11
C ALA A 396 26.85 -3.48 -30.25
N THR A 397 25.83 -2.65 -30.47
CA THR A 397 25.88 -1.51 -31.39
C THR A 397 25.77 -0.22 -30.56
N PRO A 398 26.76 0.68 -30.62
CA PRO A 398 26.65 1.99 -29.99
C PRO A 398 25.47 2.79 -30.51
N ILE A 399 24.84 3.58 -29.64
CA ILE A 399 23.77 4.51 -30.05
C ILE A 399 24.43 5.85 -30.35
N GLU A 400 24.33 6.27 -31.62
CA GLU A 400 24.80 7.58 -32.05
C GLU A 400 23.63 8.58 -32.00
N VAL A 401 23.81 9.70 -31.30
CA VAL A 401 22.84 10.78 -31.23
C VAL A 401 23.48 12.12 -31.60
N ALA A 402 22.79 12.91 -32.42
CA ALA A 402 23.23 14.27 -32.74
C ALA A 402 23.04 15.21 -31.56
N LEU A 403 23.96 16.17 -31.40
CA LEU A 403 24.00 17.15 -30.31
C LEU A 403 23.74 18.58 -30.76
#